data_AF-A0A661VF06-F1
#
_entry.id   AF-A0A661VF06-F1
#
_cell.length_a   1.000
_cell.length_b   1.000
_cell.length_c   1.000
_cell.angle_alpha   90.00
_cell.angle_beta   90.00
_cell.angle_gamma   90.00
#
_symmetry.space_group_name_H-M   'P 1'
#
loop_
_entity.id
_entity.type
_entity.pdbx_description
1 polymer ?
#
loop_
_entity_poly.entity_id
_entity_poly.type
_entity_poly.pdbx_seq_one_letter_code
_entity_poly.pdbx_strand_id
1 'polypeptide(L)' 'MELDKAQLQQIASHIKNKTREFNIREEMGWGNDILPKRFFQEKLEDSGKRLSEREFKKMLSDYYELRGWQKA' A
#
# COMPACT_ATOMS: atom_id res chain seq x y z
N MET A 1 9.19 27.68 11.60
CA MET A 1 8.42 27.75 10.34
C MET A 1 7.04 27.25 10.68
N GLU A 2 6.03 28.11 10.62
CA GLU A 2 4.65 27.70 10.82
C GLU A 2 4.15 27.05 9.52
N LEU A 3 3.65 25.82 9.61
CA LEU A 3 3.12 25.08 8.47
C LEU A 3 1.65 24.77 8.69
N ASP A 4 0.85 24.97 7.65
CA ASP A 4 -0.53 24.54 7.66
C ASP A 4 -0.67 23.03 7.40
N LYS A 5 -1.90 22.52 7.57
CA LYS A 5 -2.22 21.11 7.37
C LYS A 5 -1.89 20.62 5.95
N ALA A 6 -2.15 21.42 4.92
CA ALA A 6 -1.93 21.02 3.54
C ALA A 6 -0.43 20.90 3.23
N GLN A 7 0.37 21.84 3.73
CA GLN A 7 1.83 21.81 3.62
C GLN A 7 2.42 20.58 4.33
N LEU A 8 1.93 20.27 5.55
CA LEU A 8 2.35 19.05 6.26
C LEU A 8 1.98 17.77 5.50
N GLN A 9 0.79 17.72 4.90
CA GLN A 9 0.35 16.58 4.08
C GLN A 9 1.22 16.43 2.81
N GLN A 10 1.59 17.53 2.17
CA GLN A 10 2.49 17.52 1.01
C GLN A 10 3.88 16.99 1.37
N ILE A 11 4.45 17.45 2.48
CA ILE A 11 5.75 16.97 2.99
C ILE A 11 5.66 15.47 3.28
N ALA A 12 4.63 15.01 3.98
CA ALA A 12 4.44 13.59 4.28
C ALA A 12 4.27 12.73 3.01
N SER A 13 3.53 13.23 2.02
CA SER A 13 3.37 12.55 0.72
C SER A 13 4.71 12.45 -0.02
N HIS A 14 5.49 13.53 -0.02
CA HIS A 14 6.81 13.57 -0.65
C HIS A 14 7.78 12.59 0.00
N ILE A 15 7.83 12.53 1.34
CA ILE A 15 8.66 11.56 2.07
C ILE A 15 8.29 10.13 1.66
N LYS A 16 6.99 9.78 1.67
CA LYS A 16 6.55 8.43 1.28
C LYS A 16 6.91 8.11 -0.18
N ASN A 17 6.83 9.08 -1.09
CA ASN A 17 7.22 8.89 -2.48
C ASN A 17 8.73 8.64 -2.62
N LYS A 18 9.56 9.38 -1.87
CA LYS A 18 11.02 9.16 -1.85
C LYS A 18 11.40 7.78 -1.31
N THR A 19 10.73 7.31 -0.26
CA THR A 19 10.90 5.94 0.22
C THR A 19 10.52 4.91 -0.86
N ARG A 20 9.42 5.13 -1.58
CA ARG A 20 8.99 4.25 -2.67
C ARG A 20 10.00 4.23 -3.82
N GLU A 21 10.50 5.38 -4.25
CA GLU A 21 11.54 5.50 -5.28
C GLU A 21 12.79 4.71 -4.91
N PHE A 22 13.27 4.86 -3.66
CA PHE A 22 14.39 4.07 -3.15
C PHE A 22 14.09 2.58 -3.22
N ASN A 23 12.94 2.13 -2.70
CA ASN A 23 12.59 0.71 -2.69
C ASN A 23 12.46 0.12 -4.10
N ILE A 24 11.91 0.86 -5.07
CA ILE A 24 11.82 0.41 -6.47
C ILE A 24 13.23 0.22 -7.06
N ARG A 25 14.17 1.11 -6.73
CA ARG A 25 15.57 0.97 -7.15
C ARG A 25 16.21 -0.30 -6.57
N GLU A 26 15.83 -0.69 -5.36
CA GLU A 26 16.24 -1.94 -4.71
C GLU A 26 15.30 -3.12 -5.06
N GLU A 27 14.67 -3.08 -6.24
CA GLU A 27 13.86 -4.17 -6.83
C GLU A 27 12.58 -4.53 -6.05
N MET A 28 12.09 -3.65 -5.18
CA MET A 28 10.79 -3.84 -4.51
C MET A 28 9.64 -3.50 -5.47
N GLY A 29 8.87 -4.52 -5.85
CA GLY A 29 7.74 -4.41 -6.76
C GLY A 29 6.39 -4.69 -6.08
N TRP A 30 5.35 -4.77 -6.90
CA TRP A 30 3.98 -5.05 -6.44
C TRP A 30 3.85 -6.35 -5.63
N GLY A 31 4.65 -7.38 -5.95
CA GLY A 31 4.65 -8.65 -5.23
C GLY A 31 5.13 -8.54 -3.78
N ASN A 32 5.88 -7.48 -3.44
CA ASN A 32 6.37 -7.24 -2.08
C ASN A 32 5.34 -6.52 -1.19
N ASP A 33 4.30 -5.93 -1.78
CA ASP A 33 3.21 -5.23 -1.08
C ASP A 33 2.00 -6.14 -0.81
N ILE A 34 2.23 -7.46 -0.74
CA ILE A 34 1.20 -8.49 -0.51
C ILE A 34 1.28 -9.04 0.92
N LEU A 35 0.12 -9.36 1.49
CA LEU A 35 0.02 -9.99 2.81
C LEU A 35 0.44 -11.48 2.77
N PRO A 36 0.90 -12.04 3.92
CA PRO A 36 1.10 -13.47 4.05
C PRO A 36 -0.13 -14.29 3.62
N LYS A 37 0.10 -15.44 2.97
CA LYS A 37 -0.97 -16.30 2.40
C LYS A 37 -2.08 -16.64 3.38
N ARG A 38 -1.75 -16.76 4.68
CA ARG A 38 -2.72 -17.07 5.73
C ARG A 38 -3.91 -16.11 5.78
N PHE A 39 -3.71 -14.82 5.50
CA PHE A 39 -4.79 -13.83 5.50
C PHE A 39 -5.86 -14.13 4.43
N PHE A 40 -5.45 -14.81 3.35
CA PHE A 40 -6.33 -15.18 2.24
C PHE A 40 -6.83 -16.63 2.34
N GLN A 41 -6.28 -17.46 3.21
CA GLN A 41 -6.55 -18.90 3.24
C GLN A 41 -7.20 -19.35 4.54
N GLU A 42 -6.74 -18.81 5.66
CA GLU A 42 -7.24 -19.14 7.00
C GLU A 42 -8.44 -18.26 7.35
N LYS A 43 -9.49 -18.88 7.89
CA LYS A 43 -10.64 -18.18 8.45
C LYS A 43 -10.40 -17.90 9.93
N LEU A 44 -10.86 -16.74 10.40
CA LEU A 44 -10.92 -16.44 11.83
C LEU A 44 -11.88 -17.40 12.54
N GLU A 45 -11.49 -17.86 13.74
CA GLU A 45 -12.27 -18.84 14.51
C GLU A 45 -13.62 -18.27 14.99
N ASP A 46 -13.66 -16.98 15.32
CA ASP A 46 -14.83 -16.31 15.88
C ASP A 46 -15.91 -15.98 14.83
N SER A 47 -15.49 -15.61 13.62
CA SER A 47 -16.34 -15.01 12.60
C SER A 47 -16.38 -15.79 11.30
N GLY A 48 -15.49 -16.77 11.12
CA GLY A 48 -15.36 -17.56 9.89
C GLY A 48 -14.92 -16.74 8.66
N LYS A 49 -14.48 -15.49 8.85
CA LYS A 49 -14.09 -14.57 7.78
C LYS A 49 -12.62 -14.73 7.43
N ARG A 50 -12.29 -14.48 6.16
CA ARG A 50 -10.93 -14.33 5.63
C ARG A 50 -10.91 -13.21 4.61
N LEU A 51 -9.73 -12.66 4.30
CA LEU A 51 -9.64 -11.67 3.23
C LEU A 51 -9.80 -12.33 1.87
N SER A 52 -10.52 -11.67 0.98
CA SER A 52 -10.55 -12.02 -0.43
C SER A 52 -9.30 -11.49 -1.12
N GLU A 53 -8.48 -12.38 -1.67
CA GLU A 53 -7.26 -11.99 -2.39
C GLU A 53 -7.58 -11.09 -3.60
N ARG A 54 -8.70 -11.36 -4.29
CA ARG A 54 -9.15 -10.53 -5.41
C ARG A 54 -9.47 -9.10 -4.98
N GLU A 55 -10.19 -8.95 -3.87
CA GLU A 55 -10.57 -7.63 -3.34
C GLU A 55 -9.36 -6.89 -2.79
N PHE A 56 -8.46 -7.60 -2.11
CA PHE A 56 -7.19 -7.03 -1.67
C PHE A 56 -6.35 -6.50 -2.84
N LYS A 57 -6.19 -7.30 -3.92
CA LYS A 57 -5.46 -6.88 -5.12
C LYS A 57 -6.11 -5.67 -5.79
N LYS A 58 -7.45 -5.60 -5.79
CA LYS A 58 -8.17 -4.41 -6.28
C LYS A 58 -7.86 -3.20 -5.40
N MET A 59 -7.97 -3.32 -4.07
CA MET A 59 -7.64 -2.23 -3.14
C MET A 59 -6.21 -1.74 -3.29
N LEU A 60 -5.26 -2.66 -3.51
CA LEU A 60 -3.86 -2.31 -3.74
C LEU A 60 -3.68 -1.53 -5.06
N SER A 61 -4.38 -1.91 -6.13
CA SER A 61 -4.42 -1.16 -7.39
C SER A 61 -5.01 0.25 -7.17
N ASP A 62 -6.17 0.35 -6.53
CA ASP A 62 -6.83 1.63 -6.25
C ASP A 62 -5.92 2.54 -5.41
N TYR A 63 -5.20 1.97 -4.44
CA TYR A 63 -4.24 2.70 -3.62
C TYR A 63 -3.08 3.27 -4.46
N TYR A 64 -2.54 2.53 -5.43
CA TYR A 64 -1.49 3.04 -6.31
C TYR A 64 -1.98 4.17 -7.20
N GLU A 65 -3.19 4.05 -7.74
CA GLU A 65 -3.81 5.11 -8.54
C GLU A 65 -3.98 6.40 -7.73
N LEU A 66 -4.48 6.30 -6.49
CA LEU A 66 -4.61 7.45 -5.57
C LEU A 66 -3.26 8.10 -5.23
N ARG A 67 -2.17 7.32 -5.26
CA ARG A 67 -0.81 7.80 -4.99
C ARG A 67 -0.10 8.31 -6.25
N GLY A 68 -0.70 8.18 -7.43
CA GLY A 68 -0.06 8.49 -8.71
C GLY A 68 1.11 7.55 -9.03
N TRP A 69 1.14 6.36 -8.43
CA TRP A 69 2.19 5.37 -8.67
C TRP A 69 1.81 4.50 -9.86
N GLN A 70 2.70 4.36 -10.83
CA GLN A 70 2.50 3.38 -11.90
C GLN A 70 2.54 1.96 -11.32
N LYS A 71 1.80 1.04 -11.93
CA LYS A 71 2.01 -0.39 -11.71
C LYS A 71 3.39 -0.73 -12.29
N ALA A 72 4.40 -0.78 -11.42
CA ALA A 72 5.71 -1.30 -11.76
C ALA A 72 5.60 -2.76 -12.20
#